data_AF-A0A348B656-F1
#
_entry.id   AF-A0A348B656-F1
#
_cell.length_a   1.000
_cell.length_b   1.000
_cell.length_c   1.000
_cell.angle_alpha   90.00
_cell.angle_beta   90.00
_cell.angle_gamma   90.00
#
_symmetry.space_group_name_H-M   'P 1'
#
loop_
_entity.id
_entity.type
_entity.pdbx_description
1 polymer ?
#
loop_
_entity_poly.entity_id
_entity_poly.type
_entity_poly.pdbx_seq_one_letter_code
_entity_poly.pdbx_strand_id
1 'polypeptide(L)'
;MSSQLEIKGISDLKTASLISIVSAVLSIPLYLITRIAPLLVPTIPSPMSFRTIAAQLPLVVLLLAISLALGLAYIVLLRRGFSSLVRAGRNAGVGVTGTSLYVVGLVLVFLGVGLIILLLFVVLGASGRMTTGITAPQTSILTSGTTIPIGLPSSNVPVRAQLLGPILGGVVLLVVGALLSFVGEVLVLVAFFNLGSYYSEGLVKVGAILTIIPFVNVVAPFLLYFGLGNVQDKLRATPQPGGP
;
A
#
# COMPACT_ATOMS: atom_id res chain seq x y z
N MET A 1 -36.23 2.31 12.85
CA MET A 1 -34.89 2.95 12.78
C MET A 1 -33.80 2.04 12.20
N SER A 2 -33.80 0.73 12.47
CA SER A 2 -32.79 -0.23 11.96
C SER A 2 -32.68 -0.26 10.42
N SER A 3 -33.80 -0.22 9.69
CA SER A 3 -33.79 -0.31 8.22
C SER A 3 -33.07 0.86 7.53
N GLN A 4 -33.16 2.07 8.09
CA GLN A 4 -32.45 3.24 7.53
C GLN A 4 -30.93 3.13 7.72
N LEU A 5 -30.49 2.64 8.88
CA LEU A 5 -29.07 2.37 9.17
C LEU A 5 -28.50 1.25 8.29
N GLU A 6 -29.32 0.25 8.00
CA GLU A 6 -28.97 -0.86 7.11
C GLU A 6 -28.79 -0.38 5.66
N ILE A 7 -29.77 0.35 5.12
CA ILE A 7 -29.68 0.94 3.77
C ILE A 7 -28.44 1.85 3.65
N LYS A 8 -28.18 2.67 4.66
CA LYS A 8 -26.99 3.53 4.69
C LYS A 8 -25.70 2.69 4.68
N GLY A 9 -25.64 1.63 5.49
CA GLY A 9 -24.47 0.75 5.55
C GLY A 9 -24.17 0.07 4.23
N ILE A 10 -25.20 -0.45 3.55
CA ILE A 10 -25.06 -1.06 2.21
C ILE A 10 -24.64 0.00 1.18
N SER A 11 -25.20 1.21 1.24
CA SER A 11 -24.80 2.31 0.35
C SER A 11 -23.34 2.70 0.51
N ASP A 12 -22.84 2.77 1.75
CA ASP A 12 -21.43 3.08 2.03
C ASP A 12 -20.49 1.97 1.52
N LEU A 13 -20.88 0.70 1.67
CA LEU A 13 -20.12 -0.43 1.10
C LEU A 13 -20.12 -0.42 -0.43
N LYS A 14 -21.24 -0.04 -1.06
CA LYS A 14 -21.32 0.12 -2.52
C LYS A 14 -20.36 1.20 -3.02
N THR A 15 -20.32 2.35 -2.33
CA THR A 15 -19.36 3.42 -2.63
C THR A 15 -17.91 2.94 -2.46
N ALA A 16 -17.62 2.17 -1.40
CA ALA A 16 -16.30 1.57 -1.21
C ALA A 16 -15.92 0.66 -2.39
N SER A 17 -16.84 -0.18 -2.86
CA SER A 17 -16.63 -1.05 -4.02
C SER A 17 -16.37 -0.26 -5.30
N LEU A 18 -17.06 0.87 -5.50
CA LEU A 18 -16.83 1.75 -6.64
C LEU A 18 -15.42 2.36 -6.62
N ILE A 19 -14.94 2.82 -5.46
CA ILE A 19 -13.56 3.30 -5.33
C ILE A 19 -12.56 2.18 -5.60
N SER A 20 -12.85 0.96 -5.15
CA SER A 20 -12.01 -0.21 -5.45
C SER A 20 -11.94 -0.50 -6.94
N ILE A 21 -13.06 -0.39 -7.67
CA ILE A 21 -13.09 -0.53 -9.13
C ILE A 21 -12.21 0.54 -9.77
N VAL A 22 -12.39 1.82 -9.39
CA VAL A 22 -11.59 2.93 -9.94
C VAL A 22 -10.11 2.70 -9.67
N SER A 23 -9.74 2.31 -8.45
CA SER A 23 -8.36 2.00 -8.08
C SER A 23 -7.80 0.81 -8.87
N ALA A 24 -8.57 -0.25 -9.07
CA ALA A 24 -8.17 -1.42 -9.85
C ALA A 24 -7.94 -1.05 -11.32
N VAL A 25 -8.84 -0.27 -11.93
CA VAL A 25 -8.68 0.21 -13.31
C VAL A 25 -7.46 1.11 -13.44
N LEU A 26 -7.21 1.99 -12.46
CA LEU A 26 -6.02 2.85 -12.43
C LEU A 26 -4.72 2.05 -12.29
N SER A 27 -4.78 0.86 -11.67
CA SER A 27 -3.61 0.00 -11.48
C SER A 27 -3.16 -0.71 -12.76
N ILE A 28 -4.07 -0.94 -13.73
CA ILE A 28 -3.78 -1.62 -15.00
C ILE A 28 -2.68 -0.90 -15.81
N PRO A 29 -2.79 0.41 -16.15
CA PRO A 29 -1.75 1.09 -16.90
C PRO A 29 -0.43 1.13 -16.14
N LEU A 30 -0.48 1.23 -14.80
CA LEU A 30 0.72 1.21 -13.96
C LEU A 30 1.43 -0.15 -14.02
N TYR A 31 0.67 -1.25 -13.94
CA TYR A 31 1.19 -2.60 -14.10
C TYR A 31 1.79 -2.80 -15.51
N LEU A 32 1.11 -2.33 -16.56
CA LEU A 32 1.62 -2.38 -17.93
C LEU A 32 2.94 -1.61 -18.05
N ILE A 33 3.03 -0.37 -17.58
CA ILE A 33 4.25 0.44 -17.68
C ILE A 33 5.41 -0.27 -16.97
N THR A 34 5.20 -0.76 -15.75
CA THR A 34 6.27 -1.39 -14.97
C THR A 34 6.72 -2.74 -15.53
N ARG A 35 5.83 -3.50 -16.20
CA ARG A 35 6.17 -4.79 -16.81
C ARG A 35 6.65 -4.70 -18.26
N ILE A 36 6.16 -3.73 -19.02
CA ILE A 36 6.42 -3.58 -20.47
C ILE A 36 7.57 -2.61 -20.73
N ALA A 37 7.83 -1.62 -19.86
CA ALA A 37 8.99 -0.72 -20.03
C ALA A 37 10.34 -1.46 -20.21
N PRO A 38 10.64 -2.58 -19.51
CA PRO A 38 11.86 -3.35 -19.74
C PRO A 38 11.92 -4.05 -21.11
N LEU A 39 10.78 -4.25 -21.78
CA LEU A 39 10.69 -4.89 -23.10
C LEU A 39 10.91 -3.89 -24.25
N LEU A 40 10.60 -2.60 -24.06
CA LEU A 40 10.82 -1.56 -25.08
C LEU A 40 12.23 -0.97 -25.07
N VAL A 41 12.97 -1.16 -23.98
CA VAL A 41 14.39 -0.79 -23.90
C VAL A 41 15.20 -2.06 -24.20
N PRO A 42 15.76 -2.24 -25.41
CA PRO A 42 16.51 -3.43 -25.73
C PRO A 42 17.62 -3.64 -24.70
N THR A 43 17.54 -4.78 -24.01
CA THR A 43 18.47 -5.25 -22.98
C THR A 43 19.87 -5.36 -23.54
N ILE A 44 20.63 -4.28 -23.49
CA ILE A 44 22.05 -4.38 -23.15
C ILE A 44 22.07 -4.42 -21.63
N PRO A 45 22.64 -5.45 -20.98
CA PRO A 45 22.81 -5.52 -19.54
C PRO A 45 23.85 -4.50 -19.09
N SER A 46 23.57 -3.23 -19.30
CA SER A 46 24.22 -2.16 -18.59
C SER A 46 23.58 -2.12 -17.21
N PRO A 47 24.36 -2.16 -16.11
CA PRO A 47 23.81 -1.91 -14.79
C PRO A 47 23.05 -0.60 -14.89
N MET A 48 21.73 -0.65 -14.64
CA MET A 48 20.85 0.50 -14.79
C MET A 48 21.52 1.67 -14.11
N SER A 49 21.91 2.68 -14.90
CA SER A 49 22.77 3.73 -14.36
C SER A 49 22.05 4.35 -13.18
N PHE A 50 22.76 4.53 -12.08
CA PHE A 50 22.20 5.05 -10.83
C PHE A 50 21.42 6.35 -11.03
N ARG A 51 21.81 7.13 -12.05
CA ARG A 51 21.12 8.34 -12.51
C ARG A 51 19.70 8.09 -13.03
N THR A 52 19.48 6.97 -13.74
CA THR A 52 18.16 6.56 -14.24
C THR A 52 17.22 6.21 -13.09
N ILE A 53 17.71 5.50 -12.07
CA ILE A 53 16.94 5.16 -10.86
C ILE A 53 16.56 6.44 -10.11
N ALA A 54 17.52 7.35 -9.91
CA ALA A 54 17.28 8.63 -9.26
C ALA A 54 16.27 9.51 -10.02
N ALA A 55 16.29 9.49 -11.35
CA ALA A 55 15.35 10.25 -12.17
C ALA A 55 13.90 9.74 -12.09
N GLN A 56 13.69 8.45 -11.84
CA GLN A 56 12.34 7.87 -11.70
C GLN A 56 11.78 7.97 -10.28
N LEU A 57 12.64 8.22 -9.29
CA LEU A 57 12.28 8.27 -7.87
C LEU A 57 11.12 9.23 -7.54
N PRO A 58 11.06 10.47 -8.06
CA PRO A 58 9.94 11.39 -7.82
C PRO A 58 8.59 10.85 -8.32
N LEU A 59 8.59 10.19 -9.49
CA LEU A 59 7.39 9.60 -10.07
C LEU A 59 6.90 8.43 -9.21
N VAL A 60 7.81 7.58 -8.74
CA VAL A 60 7.49 6.46 -7.84
C VAL A 60 6.91 6.96 -6.53
N VAL A 61 7.50 8.02 -5.94
CA VAL A 61 7.00 8.62 -4.68
C VAL A 61 5.60 9.23 -4.88
N LEU A 62 5.36 9.94 -5.99
CA LEU A 62 4.05 10.49 -6.32
C LEU A 62 2.99 9.39 -6.45
N LEU A 63 3.30 8.33 -7.20
CA LEU A 63 2.39 7.20 -7.39
C LEU A 63 2.11 6.49 -6.07
N LEU A 64 3.13 6.26 -5.25
CA LEU A 64 2.99 5.68 -3.91
C LEU A 64 2.06 6.51 -3.03
N ALA A 65 2.16 7.84 -3.08
CA ALA A 65 1.28 8.75 -2.33
C ALA A 65 -0.17 8.68 -2.81
N ILE A 66 -0.41 8.59 -4.13
CA ILE A 66 -1.76 8.44 -4.70
C ILE A 66 -2.36 7.09 -4.28
N SER A 67 -1.60 6.00 -4.40
CA SER A 67 -2.03 4.67 -3.97
C SER A 67 -2.36 4.62 -2.48
N LEU A 68 -1.56 5.29 -1.63
CA LEU A 68 -1.84 5.42 -0.20
C LEU A 68 -3.17 6.15 0.04
N ALA A 69 -3.38 7.29 -0.62
CA ALA A 69 -4.59 8.09 -0.45
C ALA A 69 -5.86 7.31 -0.86
N LEU A 70 -5.82 6.63 -2.01
CA LEU A 70 -6.92 5.78 -2.49
C LEU A 70 -7.16 4.59 -1.58
N GLY A 71 -6.11 3.91 -1.13
CA GLY A 71 -6.19 2.79 -0.20
C GLY A 71 -6.82 3.22 1.13
N LEU A 72 -6.39 4.35 1.70
CA LEU A 72 -6.98 4.89 2.93
C LEU A 72 -8.45 5.27 2.74
N ALA A 73 -8.80 5.95 1.64
CA ALA A 73 -10.19 6.30 1.33
C ALA A 73 -11.08 5.05 1.25
N TYR A 74 -10.62 4.01 0.55
CA TYR A 74 -11.29 2.72 0.45
C TYR A 74 -11.56 2.10 1.82
N ILE A 75 -10.54 2.01 2.69
CA ILE A 75 -10.68 1.39 4.01
C ILE A 75 -11.63 2.19 4.92
N VAL A 76 -11.56 3.53 4.88
CA VAL A 76 -12.46 4.38 5.68
C VAL A 76 -13.91 4.15 5.31
N LEU A 77 -14.22 4.00 4.02
CA LEU A 77 -15.56 3.71 3.54
C LEU A 77 -16.02 2.30 3.93
N LEU A 78 -15.16 1.29 3.81
CA LEU A 78 -15.47 -0.05 4.29
C LEU A 78 -15.81 -0.06 5.78
N ARG A 79 -14.99 0.58 6.61
CA ARG A 79 -15.19 0.65 8.05
C ARG A 79 -16.50 1.34 8.42
N ARG A 80 -16.84 2.43 7.72
CA ARG A 80 -18.13 3.14 7.90
C ARG A 80 -19.31 2.23 7.54
N GLY A 81 -19.25 1.57 6.39
CA GLY A 81 -20.27 0.64 5.93
C GLY A 81 -20.51 -0.52 6.90
N PHE A 82 -19.44 -1.23 7.29
CA PHE A 82 -19.54 -2.32 8.28
C PHE A 82 -20.00 -1.83 9.65
N SER A 83 -19.51 -0.68 10.12
CA SER A 83 -19.96 -0.11 11.40
C SER A 83 -21.45 0.24 11.40
N SER A 84 -21.99 0.74 10.28
CA SER A 84 -23.43 1.01 10.15
C SER A 84 -24.26 -0.27 10.18
N LEU A 85 -23.77 -1.33 9.54
CA LEU A 85 -24.41 -2.65 9.57
C LEU A 85 -24.40 -3.28 10.97
N VAL A 86 -23.29 -3.16 11.71
CA VAL A 86 -23.22 -3.61 13.11
C VAL A 86 -24.24 -2.87 13.98
N ARG A 87 -24.36 -1.54 13.81
CA ARG A 87 -25.36 -0.72 14.52
C ARG A 87 -26.80 -1.08 14.14
N ALA A 88 -27.02 -1.60 12.94
CA ALA A 88 -28.30 -2.14 12.50
C ALA A 88 -28.59 -3.56 13.04
N GLY A 89 -27.70 -4.13 13.86
CA GLY A 89 -27.85 -5.48 14.43
C GLY A 89 -27.46 -6.61 13.47
N ARG A 90 -26.62 -6.32 12.46
CA ARG A 90 -26.11 -7.33 11.52
C ARG A 90 -24.75 -7.86 11.99
N ASN A 91 -24.48 -9.14 11.67
CA ASN A 91 -23.24 -9.84 12.00
C ASN A 91 -22.04 -9.39 11.14
N ALA A 92 -21.78 -8.08 11.08
CA ALA A 92 -20.71 -7.45 10.31
C ALA A 92 -19.52 -7.01 11.19
N GLY A 93 -19.50 -7.40 12.48
CA GLY A 93 -18.46 -6.99 13.43
C GLY A 93 -17.04 -7.43 13.04
N VAL A 94 -16.94 -8.59 12.38
CA VAL A 94 -15.70 -9.12 11.83
C VAL A 94 -15.09 -8.17 10.79
N GLY A 95 -15.92 -7.50 9.98
CA GLY A 95 -15.47 -6.56 8.96
C GLY A 95 -14.89 -5.26 9.53
N VAL A 96 -15.44 -4.77 10.65
CA VAL A 96 -14.88 -3.60 11.37
C VAL A 96 -13.51 -3.93 11.96
N THR A 97 -13.37 -5.14 12.52
CA THR A 97 -12.09 -5.62 13.08
C THR A 97 -11.07 -5.83 11.96
N GLY A 98 -11.46 -6.49 10.86
CA GLY A 98 -10.62 -6.73 9.69
C GLY A 98 -10.11 -5.44 9.05
N THR A 99 -11.00 -4.48 8.80
CA THR A 99 -10.60 -3.16 8.27
C THR A 99 -9.62 -2.45 9.19
N SER A 100 -9.80 -2.51 10.52
CA SER A 100 -8.88 -1.89 11.47
C SER A 100 -7.50 -2.54 11.43
N LEU A 101 -7.44 -3.87 11.39
CA LEU A 101 -6.19 -4.62 11.26
C LEU A 101 -5.47 -4.32 9.94
N TYR A 102 -6.24 -4.20 8.86
CA TYR A 102 -5.73 -3.82 7.55
C TYR A 102 -5.13 -2.40 7.55
N VAL A 103 -5.76 -1.41 8.22
CA VAL A 103 -5.17 -0.07 8.38
C VAL A 103 -3.84 -0.14 9.11
N VAL A 104 -3.78 -0.87 10.24
CA VAL A 104 -2.54 -0.99 11.03
C VAL A 104 -1.43 -1.63 10.22
N GLY A 105 -1.73 -2.74 9.54
CA GLY A 105 -0.77 -3.40 8.65
C GLY A 105 -0.29 -2.47 7.53
N LEU A 106 -1.22 -1.73 6.91
CA LEU A 106 -0.90 -0.79 5.85
C LEU A 106 0.04 0.32 6.36
N VAL A 107 -0.25 0.93 7.51
CA VAL A 107 0.62 1.94 8.13
C VAL A 107 2.02 1.38 8.39
N LEU A 108 2.14 0.15 8.90
CA LEU A 108 3.43 -0.50 9.12
C LEU A 108 4.21 -0.73 7.83
N VAL A 109 3.54 -1.16 6.75
CA VAL A 109 4.14 -1.30 5.42
C VAL A 109 4.67 0.05 4.93
N PHE A 110 3.88 1.11 5.04
CA PHE A 110 4.31 2.45 4.61
C PHE A 110 5.48 2.98 5.42
N LEU A 111 5.52 2.74 6.73
CA LEU A 111 6.67 3.07 7.58
C LEU A 111 7.91 2.28 7.16
N GLY A 112 7.77 0.98 6.87
CA GLY A 112 8.86 0.13 6.38
C GLY A 112 9.40 0.60 5.03
N VAL A 113 8.53 0.87 4.06
CA VAL A 113 8.91 1.42 2.74
C VAL A 113 9.57 2.78 2.89
N GLY A 114 8.99 3.67 3.70
CA GLY A 114 9.53 5.01 3.95
C GLY A 114 10.94 4.97 4.56
N LEU A 115 11.17 4.07 5.51
CA LEU A 115 12.49 3.86 6.12
C LEU A 115 13.51 3.35 5.12
N ILE A 116 13.13 2.41 4.24
CA ILE A 116 14.01 1.90 3.18
C ILE A 116 14.34 3.01 2.16
N ILE A 117 13.35 3.81 1.75
CA ILE A 117 13.57 4.95 0.84
C ILE A 117 14.48 5.99 1.48
N LEU A 118 14.27 6.31 2.77
CA LEU A 118 15.12 7.24 3.51
C LEU A 118 16.56 6.73 3.57
N LEU A 119 16.76 5.45 3.90
CA LEU A 119 18.08 4.84 3.96
C LEU A 119 18.74 4.84 2.58
N LEU A 120 17.98 4.52 1.54
CA LEU A 120 18.43 4.61 0.15
C LEU A 120 18.93 6.05 -0.10
N PHE A 121 18.14 7.08 0.20
CA PHE A 121 18.55 8.49 0.03
C PHE A 121 19.84 8.85 0.80
N VAL A 122 20.00 8.38 2.04
CA VAL A 122 21.22 8.62 2.83
C VAL A 122 22.44 7.97 2.19
N VAL A 123 22.32 6.71 1.74
CA VAL A 123 23.39 5.98 1.05
C VAL A 123 23.74 6.66 -0.27
N LEU A 124 22.73 7.10 -1.03
CA LEU A 124 22.92 7.86 -2.26
C LEU A 124 23.66 9.18 -2.00
N GLY A 125 23.22 9.96 -1.01
CA GLY A 125 23.85 11.23 -0.66
C GLY A 125 25.29 11.08 -0.17
N ALA A 126 25.59 10.01 0.57
CA ALA A 126 26.95 9.70 1.00
C ALA A 126 27.87 9.35 -0.18
N SER A 127 27.38 8.58 -1.16
CA SER A 127 28.17 8.17 -2.32
C SER A 127 28.52 9.33 -3.26
N GLY A 128 27.60 10.29 -3.45
CA GLY A 128 27.85 11.48 -4.30
C GLY A 128 28.91 12.43 -3.75
N ARG A 129 29.21 12.38 -2.44
CA ARG A 129 30.26 13.19 -1.80
C ARG A 129 31.68 12.63 -1.99
N MET A 130 31.83 11.38 -2.43
CA MET A 130 33.15 10.76 -2.59
C MET A 130 33.81 11.07 -3.93
N THR A 131 33.07 11.51 -4.94
CA THR A 131 33.60 11.71 -6.31
C THR A 131 34.11 13.11 -6.58
N THR A 132 33.89 14.09 -5.70
CA THR A 132 34.38 15.46 -5.84
C THR A 132 35.66 15.74 -5.05
N GLY A 133 36.24 14.73 -4.39
CA GLY A 133 37.39 14.87 -3.49
C GLY A 133 38.78 14.70 -4.10
N ILE A 134 38.94 14.37 -5.38
CA ILE A 134 40.26 14.08 -5.96
C ILE A 134 40.45 14.76 -7.31
N THR A 135 40.69 16.08 -7.26
CA THR A 135 41.69 16.76 -8.10
C THR A 135 42.00 18.15 -7.51
N ALA A 136 42.20 18.24 -6.19
CA ALA A 136 43.14 19.26 -5.73
C ALA A 136 44.54 18.70 -6.03
N PRO A 137 45.34 19.30 -6.93
CA PRO A 137 46.73 18.91 -7.07
C PRO A 137 47.36 19.04 -5.69
N GLN A 138 47.86 17.94 -5.13
CA GLN A 138 48.76 18.01 -4.00
C GLN A 138 50.02 18.72 -4.48
N THR A 139 50.03 20.05 -4.41
CA THR A 139 51.26 20.82 -4.39
C THR A 139 51.89 20.52 -3.03
N SER A 140 52.59 19.39 -2.95
CA SER A 140 53.57 19.13 -1.91
C SER A 140 54.61 20.24 -1.97
N ILE A 141 54.42 21.29 -1.16
CA ILE A 141 55.45 22.30 -0.93
C ILE A 141 56.53 21.61 -0.10
N LEU A 142 57.58 21.15 -0.79
CA LEU A 142 58.84 20.76 -0.17
C LEU A 142 59.52 22.03 0.34
N THR A 143 59.22 22.44 1.58
CA THR A 143 60.06 23.36 2.33
C THR A 143 60.80 22.56 3.40
N SER A 144 62.02 22.15 3.05
CA SER A 144 63.17 21.94 3.94
C SER A 144 62.89 21.50 5.39
N GLY A 145 62.91 20.19 5.65
CA GLY A 145 63.61 19.66 6.83
C GLY A 145 62.85 19.38 8.13
N THR A 146 61.52 19.45 8.22
CA THR A 146 60.81 18.95 9.42
C THR A 146 59.46 18.35 9.05
N THR A 147 59.39 17.01 8.99
CA THR A 147 58.12 16.27 8.86
C THR A 147 57.42 16.24 10.22
N ILE A 148 56.43 17.12 10.43
CA ILE A 148 55.50 16.98 11.55
C ILE A 148 54.40 16.01 11.12
N PRO A 149 54.31 14.80 11.69
CA PRO A 149 53.19 13.90 11.40
C PRO A 149 51.93 14.47 12.04
N ILE A 150 51.10 15.15 11.24
CA ILE A 150 49.76 15.55 11.65
C ILE A 150 48.89 14.29 11.60
N GLY A 151 48.83 13.56 12.71
CA GLY A 151 47.96 12.40 12.87
C GLY A 151 46.50 12.82 12.92
N LEU A 152 45.85 12.95 11.77
CA LEU A 152 44.39 12.97 11.74
C LEU A 152 43.87 11.56 12.05
N PRO A 153 43.01 11.39 13.06
CA PRO A 153 42.41 10.09 13.36
C PRO A 153 41.57 9.63 12.16
N SER A 154 42.08 8.63 11.45
CA SER A 154 41.35 7.86 10.45
C SER A 154 40.28 7.04 11.17
N SER A 155 39.11 7.65 11.37
CA SER A 155 37.91 6.95 11.82
C SER A 155 37.31 6.18 10.64
N ASN A 156 38.03 5.17 10.16
CA ASN A 156 37.52 4.14 9.24
C ASN A 156 36.56 3.22 10.01
N VAL A 157 35.44 3.76 10.47
CA VAL A 157 34.31 2.91 10.88
C VAL A 157 33.71 2.34 9.58
N PRO A 158 33.66 1.02 9.40
CA PRO A 158 33.14 0.44 8.17
C PRO A 158 31.66 0.80 8.03
N VAL A 159 31.36 1.70 7.10
CA VAL A 159 30.01 2.21 6.76
C VAL A 159 28.99 1.08 6.55
N ARG A 160 29.47 -0.11 6.16
CA ARG A 160 28.66 -1.33 5.99
C ARG A 160 27.98 -1.81 7.27
N ALA A 161 28.61 -1.66 8.44
CA ALA A 161 28.05 -2.10 9.72
C ALA A 161 26.91 -1.18 10.20
N GLN A 162 26.96 0.12 9.86
CA GLN A 162 25.95 1.10 10.27
C GLN A 162 24.65 1.00 9.48
N LEU A 163 24.67 0.39 8.27
CA LEU A 163 23.50 0.30 7.39
C LEU A 163 22.69 -0.99 7.58
N LEU A 164 23.29 -2.05 8.13
CA LEU A 164 22.62 -3.34 8.32
C LEU A 164 21.44 -3.26 9.30
N GLY A 165 21.59 -2.52 10.40
CA GLY A 165 20.55 -2.39 11.43
C GLY A 165 19.23 -1.82 10.89
N PRO A 166 19.24 -0.63 10.27
CA PRO A 166 18.01 -0.04 9.75
C PRO A 166 17.42 -0.82 8.56
N ILE A 167 18.24 -1.45 7.71
CA ILE A 167 17.71 -2.33 6.63
C ILE A 167 16.93 -3.50 7.22
N LEU A 168 17.50 -4.20 8.21
CA LEU A 168 16.83 -5.31 8.88
C LEU A 168 15.55 -4.84 9.59
N GLY A 169 15.60 -3.70 10.28
CA GLY A 169 14.43 -3.09 10.91
C GLY A 169 13.31 -2.79 9.90
N GLY A 170 13.64 -2.20 8.75
CA GLY A 170 12.71 -1.91 7.67
C GLY A 170 12.08 -3.18 7.08
N VAL A 171 12.88 -4.22 6.82
CA VAL A 171 12.40 -5.51 6.30
C VAL A 171 11.44 -6.18 7.28
N VAL A 172 11.76 -6.19 8.58
CA VAL A 172 10.87 -6.75 9.61
C VAL A 172 9.54 -6.00 9.66
N LEU A 173 9.57 -4.67 9.60
CA LEU A 173 8.36 -3.83 9.54
C LEU A 173 7.49 -4.17 8.32
N LEU A 174 8.10 -4.37 7.15
CA LEU A 174 7.39 -4.79 5.95
C LEU A 174 6.74 -6.15 6.11
N VAL A 175 7.46 -7.14 6.63
CA VAL A 175 6.93 -8.51 6.81
C VAL A 175 5.77 -8.52 7.80
N VAL A 176 5.93 -7.87 8.96
CA VAL A 176 4.87 -7.79 9.98
C VAL A 176 3.67 -7.01 9.46
N GLY A 177 3.91 -5.88 8.80
CA GLY A 177 2.84 -5.08 8.20
C GLY A 177 2.07 -5.87 7.14
N ALA A 178 2.77 -6.57 6.25
CA ALA A 178 2.16 -7.40 5.20
C ALA A 178 1.32 -8.53 5.78
N LEU A 179 1.80 -9.21 6.83
CA LEU A 179 1.05 -10.26 7.51
C LEU A 179 -0.22 -9.71 8.16
N LEU A 180 -0.14 -8.58 8.86
CA LEU A 180 -1.31 -7.94 9.47
C LEU A 180 -2.32 -7.45 8.44
N SER A 181 -1.86 -6.88 7.33
CA SER A 181 -2.71 -6.51 6.20
C SER A 181 -3.38 -7.73 5.60
N PHE A 182 -2.66 -8.82 5.37
CA PHE A 182 -3.23 -10.06 4.85
C PHE A 182 -4.33 -10.62 5.75
N VAL A 183 -4.08 -10.70 7.07
CA VAL A 183 -5.10 -11.15 8.03
C VAL A 183 -6.30 -10.20 8.05
N GLY A 184 -6.06 -8.88 8.01
CA GLY A 184 -7.11 -7.88 7.97
C GLY A 184 -7.99 -8.00 6.72
N GLU A 185 -7.38 -8.24 5.57
CA GLU A 185 -8.07 -8.46 4.31
C GLU A 185 -8.95 -9.71 4.38
N VAL A 186 -8.43 -10.84 4.88
CA VAL A 186 -9.18 -12.09 5.06
C VAL A 186 -10.40 -11.89 5.97
N LEU A 187 -10.27 -11.11 7.04
CA LEU A 187 -11.42 -10.81 7.92
C LEU A 187 -12.49 -9.95 7.21
N VAL A 188 -12.07 -9.00 6.36
CA VAL A 188 -12.98 -8.20 5.54
C VAL A 188 -13.72 -9.09 4.52
N LEU A 189 -13.00 -10.02 3.90
CA LEU A 189 -13.55 -11.02 2.97
C LEU A 189 -14.63 -11.89 3.63
N VAL A 190 -14.33 -12.42 4.82
CA VAL A 190 -15.31 -13.20 5.61
C VAL A 190 -16.53 -12.36 5.95
N ALA A 191 -16.35 -11.07 6.27
CA ALA A 191 -17.47 -10.17 6.54
C ALA A 191 -18.37 -9.98 5.31
N PHE A 192 -17.79 -9.81 4.12
CA PHE A 192 -18.56 -9.76 2.87
C PHE A 192 -19.26 -11.08 2.55
N PHE A 193 -18.60 -12.22 2.75
CA PHE A 193 -19.21 -13.53 2.56
C PHE A 193 -20.42 -13.76 3.48
N ASN A 194 -20.29 -13.36 4.75
CA ASN A 194 -21.39 -13.40 5.72
C ASN A 194 -22.54 -12.49 5.29
N LEU A 195 -22.22 -11.30 4.76
CA LEU A 195 -23.22 -10.37 4.25
C LEU A 195 -23.99 -10.94 3.05
N GLY A 196 -23.27 -11.53 2.08
CA GLY A 196 -23.90 -12.20 0.95
C GLY A 196 -24.75 -13.40 1.37
N SER A 197 -24.36 -14.09 2.44
CA SER A 197 -25.17 -15.18 3.02
C SER A 197 -26.42 -14.67 3.70
N TYR A 198 -26.32 -13.55 4.41
CA TYR A 198 -27.45 -12.93 5.09
C TYR A 198 -28.53 -12.45 4.11
N TYR A 199 -28.14 -11.78 3.01
CA TYR A 199 -29.08 -11.27 2.01
C TYR A 199 -29.41 -12.26 0.88
N SER A 200 -28.89 -13.49 0.95
CA SER A 200 -29.03 -14.50 -0.11
C SER A 200 -28.60 -13.99 -1.49
N GLU A 201 -27.50 -13.22 -1.54
CA GLU A 201 -26.94 -12.67 -2.77
C GLU A 201 -25.66 -13.40 -3.17
N GLY A 202 -25.77 -14.23 -4.21
CA GLY A 202 -24.66 -15.00 -4.75
C GLY A 202 -23.51 -14.13 -5.26
N LEU A 203 -23.82 -12.97 -5.87
CA LEU A 203 -22.81 -12.05 -6.40
C LEU A 203 -21.88 -11.50 -5.30
N VAL A 204 -22.42 -11.19 -4.12
CA VAL A 204 -21.62 -10.71 -2.99
C VAL A 204 -20.71 -11.83 -2.47
N LYS A 205 -21.20 -13.07 -2.39
CA LYS A 205 -20.39 -14.23 -1.96
C LYS A 205 -19.26 -14.54 -2.94
N VAL A 206 -19.58 -14.63 -4.23
CA VAL A 206 -18.60 -14.94 -5.28
C VAL A 206 -17.60 -13.79 -5.40
N GLY A 207 -18.07 -12.54 -5.36
CA GLY A 207 -17.21 -11.36 -5.33
C GLY A 207 -16.21 -11.40 -4.17
N ALA A 208 -16.67 -11.74 -2.96
CA ALA A 208 -15.77 -11.89 -1.81
C ALA A 208 -14.71 -12.98 -2.05
N ILE A 209 -15.09 -14.17 -2.52
CA ILE A 209 -14.13 -15.26 -2.73
C ILE A 209 -13.09 -14.89 -3.80
N LEU A 210 -13.51 -14.21 -4.87
CA LEU A 210 -12.61 -13.87 -5.98
C LEU A 210 -11.56 -12.82 -5.63
N THR A 211 -11.81 -11.97 -4.63
CA THR A 211 -10.83 -10.98 -4.16
C THR A 211 -9.55 -11.64 -3.61
N ILE A 212 -9.61 -12.87 -3.11
CA ILE A 212 -8.42 -13.61 -2.63
C ILE A 212 -7.45 -13.97 -3.76
N ILE A 213 -7.95 -14.14 -4.99
CA ILE A 213 -7.13 -14.62 -6.11
C ILE A 213 -6.50 -13.41 -6.80
N PRO A 214 -5.16 -13.22 -6.72
CA PRO A 214 -4.49 -11.99 -7.16
C PRO A 214 -4.69 -11.66 -8.66
N PHE A 215 -5.01 -12.66 -9.49
CA PHE A 215 -5.27 -12.48 -10.92
C PHE A 215 -6.75 -12.22 -11.27
N VAL A 216 -7.69 -12.58 -10.39
CA VAL A 216 -9.14 -12.40 -10.62
C VAL A 216 -9.68 -11.17 -9.86
N ASN A 217 -8.81 -10.51 -9.08
CA ASN A 217 -9.13 -9.31 -8.31
C ASN A 217 -9.67 -8.14 -9.15
N VAL A 218 -9.47 -8.12 -10.47
CA VAL A 218 -10.10 -7.10 -11.32
C VAL A 218 -11.62 -7.25 -11.37
N VAL A 219 -12.15 -8.47 -11.37
CA VAL A 219 -13.59 -8.75 -11.52
C VAL A 219 -14.33 -8.66 -10.19
N ALA A 220 -13.65 -8.98 -9.08
CA ALA A 220 -14.25 -9.07 -7.76
C ALA A 220 -14.93 -7.76 -7.27
N PRO A 221 -14.32 -6.57 -7.42
CA PRO A 221 -14.95 -5.29 -7.08
C PRO A 221 -16.23 -5.01 -7.88
N PHE A 222 -16.34 -5.48 -9.13
CA PHE A 222 -17.57 -5.34 -9.91
C PHE A 222 -18.69 -6.21 -9.35
N LEU A 223 -18.39 -7.47 -9.02
CA LEU A 223 -19.38 -8.38 -8.44
C LEU A 223 -19.87 -7.90 -7.08
N LEU A 224 -18.96 -7.37 -6.24
CA LEU A 224 -19.32 -6.75 -4.98
C LEU A 224 -20.21 -5.52 -5.20
N TYR A 225 -19.87 -4.66 -6.16
CA TYR A 225 -20.65 -3.45 -6.46
C TYR A 225 -22.07 -3.78 -6.92
N PHE A 226 -22.22 -4.67 -7.90
CA PHE A 226 -23.53 -5.09 -8.41
C PHE A 226 -24.32 -5.89 -7.37
N GLY A 227 -23.66 -6.80 -6.66
CA GLY A 227 -24.29 -7.58 -5.59
C GLY A 227 -24.84 -6.69 -4.47
N LEU A 228 -24.08 -5.70 -4.01
CA LEU A 228 -24.54 -4.74 -3.01
C LEU A 228 -25.66 -3.83 -3.54
N GLY A 229 -25.66 -3.52 -4.84
CA GLY A 229 -26.77 -2.83 -5.51
C GLY A 229 -28.09 -3.60 -5.40
N ASN A 230 -28.06 -4.90 -5.73
CA ASN A 230 -29.24 -5.75 -5.62
C ASN A 230 -29.76 -5.85 -4.18
N VAL A 231 -28.86 -5.96 -3.19
CA VAL A 231 -29.23 -5.91 -1.77
C VAL A 231 -29.94 -4.59 -1.44
N GLN A 232 -29.40 -3.46 -1.90
CA GLN A 232 -29.98 -2.15 -1.65
C GLN A 232 -31.39 -2.03 -2.22
N ASP A 233 -31.62 -2.53 -3.43
CA ASP A 233 -32.91 -2.48 -4.10
C ASP A 233 -33.94 -3.37 -3.38
N LYS A 234 -33.54 -4.58 -2.94
CA LYS A 234 -34.39 -5.46 -2.13
C LYS A 234 -34.80 -4.82 -0.80
N LEU A 235 -33.86 -4.14 -0.14
CA LEU A 235 -34.14 -3.44 1.12
C LEU A 235 -35.09 -2.25 0.95
N ARG A 236 -35.05 -1.59 -0.22
CA ARG A 236 -35.98 -0.49 -0.56
C ARG A 236 -37.35 -1.00 -0.98
N ALA A 237 -37.41 -2.15 -1.64
CA ALA A 237 -38.64 -2.76 -2.11
C ALA A 237 -39.45 -3.45 -1.01
N THR A 238 -38.82 -3.83 0.11
CA THR A 238 -39.53 -4.44 1.24
C THR A 238 -40.37 -3.37 1.95
N PRO A 239 -41.72 -3.45 1.91
CA PRO A 239 -42.58 -2.48 2.57
C PRO A 239 -42.27 -2.45 4.06
N GLN A 240 -42.06 -1.26 4.63
CA GLN A 240 -41.85 -1.14 6.06
C GLN A 240 -43.10 -1.66 6.79
N PRO A 241 -42.97 -2.67 7.66
CA PRO A 241 -44.08 -3.06 8.52
C PRO A 241 -44.32 -1.89 9.49
N GLY A 242 -45.37 -1.10 9.22
CA GLY A 242 -45.74 0.07 10.03
C GLY A 242 -45.72 1.43 9.31
N GLY A 243 -45.78 1.48 7.98
CA GLY A 243 -46.22 2.72 7.31
C GLY A 243 -47.69 3.01 7.66
N PRO A 244 -48.07 4.28 7.96
CA PRO A 244 -49.44 4.64 8.32
C PRO A 244 -50.46 4.32 7.23
#